data_AF-A0A836V7C5-F1
#
_entry.id   AF-A0A836V7C5-F1
#
_cell.length_a   1.000
_cell.length_b   1.000
_cell.length_c   1.000
_cell.angle_alpha   90.00
_cell.angle_beta   90.00
_cell.angle_gamma   90.00
#
_symmetry.space_group_name_H-M   'P 1'
#
loop_
_entity.id
_entity.type
_entity.pdbx_description
1 polymer ?
#
loop_
_entity_poly.entity_id
_entity_poly.type
_entity_poly.pdbx_seq_one_letter_code
_entity_poly.pdbx_strand_id
1 'polypeptide(L)'
;MQNGRIGASPRETRHDFDDEATAQRYSEKLIAEKLKKGYVEGAIAAAPAHQQPVWAEMMMDEDVFWRIIKLFNWKKLGDDDAVLEPAIKALSKMSIDDIKRFEDIMTEKLHALDTRAHAKAGMFDDFFSDDGFLYQRCVVVANGKQVFEEILADPDQMPQDSEFECLLYLAGSAYERKTGEEFDYSSPLSYESGHNEAGWEKEPQAQ
;
A
#
# COMPACT_ATOMS: atom_id res chain seq x y z
N MET A 1 20.92 -12.22 14.59
CA MET A 1 19.65 -12.65 13.97
C MET A 1 19.81 -12.69 12.46
N GLN A 2 19.26 -13.70 11.79
CA GLN A 2 19.20 -13.77 10.33
C GLN A 2 17.73 -13.79 9.92
N ASN A 3 17.35 -12.95 8.95
CA ASN A 3 15.99 -12.88 8.42
C ASN A 3 16.04 -12.79 6.89
N GLY A 4 15.16 -13.52 6.20
CA GLY A 4 15.09 -13.50 4.74
C GLY A 4 14.05 -14.47 4.22
N ARG A 5 13.74 -14.36 2.92
CA ARG A 5 12.90 -15.36 2.23
C ARG A 5 13.64 -16.71 2.25
N ILE A 6 12.93 -17.79 2.55
CA ILE A 6 13.49 -19.15 2.50
C ILE A 6 14.05 -19.41 1.09
N GLY A 7 15.31 -19.83 1.02
CA GLY A 7 16.04 -20.06 -0.24
C GLY A 7 16.75 -18.84 -0.83
N ALA A 8 16.65 -17.66 -0.21
CA ALA A 8 17.44 -16.49 -0.57
C ALA A 8 18.57 -16.23 0.45
N SER A 9 19.57 -15.41 0.06
CA SER A 9 20.59 -14.94 0.99
C SER A 9 19.95 -14.12 2.12
N PRO A 10 20.06 -14.54 3.40
CA PRO A 10 19.42 -13.83 4.50
C PRO A 10 20.18 -12.54 4.82
N ARG A 11 19.47 -11.53 5.35
CA ARG A 11 20.10 -10.37 5.97
C ARG A 11 20.50 -10.75 7.39
N GLU A 12 21.74 -10.43 7.76
CA GLU A 12 22.26 -10.62 9.11
C GLU A 12 22.23 -9.30 9.90
N THR A 13 21.86 -9.38 11.17
CA THR A 13 21.95 -8.28 12.14
C THR A 13 22.59 -8.82 13.40
N ARG A 14 23.63 -8.13 13.88
CA ARG A 14 24.36 -8.46 15.10
C ARG A 14 24.14 -7.36 16.14
N HIS A 15 24.02 -7.77 17.40
CA HIS A 15 23.93 -6.89 18.55
C HIS A 15 24.88 -7.44 19.62
N ASP A 16 25.67 -6.54 20.18
CA ASP A 16 26.60 -6.82 21.27
C ASP A 16 25.94 -6.48 22.60
N PHE A 17 26.24 -7.27 23.63
CA PHE A 17 25.70 -7.10 24.98
C PHE A 17 26.84 -7.23 25.99
N ASP A 18 26.72 -6.50 27.10
CA ASP A 18 27.73 -6.48 28.16
C ASP A 18 27.74 -7.79 28.97
N ASP A 19 26.62 -8.52 29.00
CA ASP A 19 26.47 -9.77 29.73
C ASP A 19 25.47 -10.75 29.07
N GLU A 20 25.61 -12.03 29.42
CA GLU A 20 24.82 -13.13 28.87
C GLU A 20 23.33 -13.06 29.25
N ALA A 21 22.99 -12.62 30.47
CA ALA A 21 21.60 -12.56 30.92
C ALA A 21 20.81 -11.49 30.15
N THR A 22 21.45 -10.36 29.84
CA THR A 22 20.87 -9.31 29.00
C THR A 22 20.69 -9.80 27.55
N ALA A 23 21.68 -10.50 27.00
CA ALA A 23 21.58 -11.10 25.66
C ALA A 23 20.44 -12.12 25.57
N GLN A 24 20.27 -12.96 26.60
CA GLN A 24 19.21 -13.98 26.64
C GLN A 24 17.82 -13.34 26.68
N ARG A 25 17.59 -12.38 27.58
CA ARG A 25 16.30 -11.66 27.66
C ARG A 25 15.95 -10.96 26.34
N TYR A 26 16.95 -10.37 25.69
CA TYR A 26 16.76 -9.75 24.38
C TYR A 26 16.34 -10.79 23.31
N SER A 27 16.99 -11.95 23.29
CA SER A 27 16.66 -13.04 22.37
C SER A 27 15.24 -13.58 22.60
N GLU A 28 14.89 -13.86 23.86
CA GLU A 28 13.56 -14.36 24.24
C GLU A 28 12.45 -13.37 23.86
N LYS A 29 12.68 -12.06 24.06
CA LYS A 29 11.75 -11.01 23.63
C LYS A 29 11.53 -11.06 22.12
N LEU A 30 12.60 -11.16 21.33
CA LEU A 30 12.49 -11.23 19.87
C LEU A 30 11.75 -12.49 19.40
N ILE A 31 12.00 -13.64 20.04
CA ILE A 31 11.30 -14.89 19.74
C ILE A 31 9.80 -14.70 20.02
N ALA A 32 9.43 -14.20 21.19
CA ALA A 32 8.03 -13.96 21.56
C ALA A 32 7.32 -13.01 20.58
N GLU A 33 7.99 -11.94 20.15
CA GLU A 33 7.45 -11.01 19.14
C GLU A 33 7.24 -11.68 17.78
N LYS A 34 8.13 -12.58 17.36
CA LYS A 34 7.99 -13.33 16.10
C LYS A 34 6.87 -14.36 16.20
N LEU A 35 6.78 -15.11 17.29
CA LEU A 35 5.68 -16.06 17.54
C LEU A 35 4.32 -15.35 17.51
N LYS A 36 4.22 -14.16 18.12
CA LYS A 36 2.99 -13.32 18.06
C LYS A 36 2.62 -12.89 16.63
N LYS A 37 3.61 -12.77 15.74
CA LYS A 37 3.42 -12.47 14.31
C LYS A 37 3.12 -13.72 13.46
N GLY A 38 2.85 -14.88 14.09
CA GLY A 38 2.50 -16.13 13.41
C GLY A 38 3.69 -16.93 12.90
N TYR A 39 4.93 -16.58 13.30
CA TYR A 39 6.08 -17.44 13.01
C TYR A 39 5.98 -18.70 13.85
N VAL A 40 6.44 -19.82 13.28
CA VAL A 40 6.51 -21.12 13.93
C VAL A 40 7.95 -21.53 14.12
N GLU A 41 8.26 -22.14 15.26
CA GLU A 41 9.56 -22.74 15.52
C GLU A 41 9.75 -23.99 14.65
N GLY A 42 10.92 -24.13 14.04
CA GLY A 42 11.24 -25.28 13.20
C GLY A 42 12.56 -25.13 12.46
N ALA A 43 13.03 -26.24 11.87
CA ALA A 43 14.20 -26.22 11.02
C ALA A 43 13.88 -25.50 9.70
N ILE A 44 14.75 -24.59 9.25
CA ILE A 44 14.62 -23.91 7.94
C ILE A 44 14.48 -24.92 6.80
N ALA A 45 15.19 -26.07 6.88
CA ALA A 45 15.11 -27.14 5.89
C ALA A 45 13.73 -27.82 5.80
N ALA A 46 12.91 -27.72 6.84
CA ALA A 46 11.54 -28.24 6.88
C ALA A 46 10.49 -27.16 6.55
N ALA A 47 10.91 -25.90 6.43
CA ALA A 47 9.99 -24.82 6.09
C ALA A 47 9.57 -24.95 4.62
N PRO A 48 8.26 -24.87 4.31
CA PRO A 48 7.80 -24.95 2.93
C PRO A 48 8.43 -23.85 2.10
N ALA A 49 8.79 -24.17 0.86
CA ALA A 49 9.28 -23.18 -0.08
C ALA A 49 8.25 -22.06 -0.23
N HIS A 50 8.71 -20.82 -0.32
CA HIS A 50 7.80 -19.71 -0.58
C HIS A 50 7.16 -19.89 -1.96
N GLN A 51 5.86 -20.19 -1.97
CA GLN A 51 5.07 -20.22 -3.18
C GLN A 51 4.57 -18.80 -3.47
N GLN A 52 4.82 -18.33 -4.69
CA GLN A 52 4.15 -17.11 -5.13
C GLN A 52 2.65 -17.39 -5.24
N PRO A 53 1.81 -16.39 -4.92
CA PRO A 53 0.38 -16.53 -5.11
C PRO A 53 0.03 -16.77 -6.58
N VAL A 54 -0.95 -17.65 -6.79
CA VAL A 54 -1.53 -17.89 -8.11
C VAL A 54 -2.59 -16.83 -8.35
N TRP A 55 -2.15 -15.65 -8.81
CA TRP A 55 -3.02 -14.48 -8.99
C TRP A 55 -4.30 -14.77 -9.80
N ALA A 56 -4.20 -15.64 -10.81
CA ALA A 56 -5.34 -16.02 -11.65
C ALA A 56 -6.46 -16.80 -10.93
N GLU A 57 -6.18 -17.35 -9.74
CA GLU A 57 -7.15 -18.10 -8.93
C GLU A 57 -7.69 -17.28 -7.74
N MET A 58 -7.18 -16.06 -7.57
CA MET A 58 -7.59 -15.17 -6.48
C MET A 58 -8.77 -14.30 -6.90
N MET A 59 -9.62 -13.98 -5.94
CA MET A 59 -10.68 -12.97 -6.09
C MET A 59 -10.23 -11.66 -5.45
N MET A 60 -10.54 -10.54 -6.07
CA MET A 60 -10.20 -9.22 -5.55
C MET A 60 -11.07 -8.86 -4.33
N ASP A 61 -10.40 -8.74 -3.19
CA ASP A 61 -10.91 -8.13 -1.97
C ASP A 61 -9.88 -7.11 -1.45
N GLU A 62 -10.15 -6.49 -0.30
CA GLU A 62 -9.25 -5.49 0.27
C GLU A 62 -7.86 -6.08 0.64
N ASP A 63 -7.80 -7.31 1.14
CA ASP A 63 -6.52 -7.92 1.49
C ASP A 63 -5.69 -8.23 0.24
N VAL A 64 -6.33 -8.65 -0.86
CA VAL A 64 -5.68 -8.83 -2.16
C VAL A 64 -5.23 -7.50 -2.74
N PHE A 65 -6.05 -6.45 -2.67
CA PHE A 65 -5.70 -5.09 -3.08
C PHE A 65 -4.37 -4.65 -2.42
N TRP A 66 -4.29 -4.73 -1.09
CA TRP A 66 -3.08 -4.35 -0.37
C TRP A 66 -1.87 -5.26 -0.68
N ARG A 67 -2.11 -6.53 -1.01
CA ARG A 67 -1.05 -7.44 -1.48
C ARG A 67 -0.51 -7.04 -2.84
N ILE A 68 -1.34 -6.52 -3.75
CA ILE A 68 -0.91 -5.99 -5.05
C ILE A 68 -0.10 -4.70 -4.85
N ILE A 69 -0.57 -3.75 -4.04
CA ILE A 69 0.17 -2.50 -3.71
C ILE A 69 1.56 -2.81 -3.12
N LYS A 70 1.66 -3.83 -2.25
CA LYS A 70 2.93 -4.24 -1.64
C LYS A 70 3.97 -4.75 -2.64
N LEU A 71 3.59 -5.01 -3.90
CA LEU A 71 4.53 -5.42 -4.95
C LEU A 71 5.35 -4.24 -5.51
N PHE A 72 5.01 -3.00 -5.20
CA PHE A 72 5.73 -1.83 -5.69
C PHE A 72 7.22 -1.92 -5.37
N ASN A 73 8.05 -1.73 -6.40
CA ASN A 73 9.48 -1.90 -6.30
C ASN A 73 10.17 -0.57 -6.02
N TRP A 74 10.07 -0.08 -4.79
CA TRP A 74 10.68 1.18 -4.36
C TRP A 74 12.21 1.26 -4.51
N LYS A 75 12.90 0.18 -4.85
CA LYS A 75 14.32 0.22 -5.27
C LYS A 75 14.52 0.87 -6.65
N LYS A 76 13.43 1.15 -7.36
CA LYS A 76 13.37 1.79 -8.68
C LYS A 76 12.81 3.21 -8.60
N LEU A 77 12.83 3.83 -7.42
CA LEU A 77 12.39 5.21 -7.23
C LEU A 77 13.01 6.14 -8.29
N GLY A 78 12.17 6.97 -8.92
CA GLY A 78 12.52 7.82 -10.07
C GLY A 78 12.18 7.21 -11.44
N ASP A 79 11.70 5.97 -11.47
CA ASP A 79 11.16 5.28 -12.64
C ASP A 79 9.85 4.59 -12.24
N ASP A 80 8.75 5.33 -12.33
CA ASP A 80 7.43 4.92 -11.86
C ASP A 80 6.92 3.66 -12.57
N ASP A 81 7.18 3.52 -13.87
CA ASP A 81 6.87 2.31 -14.64
C ASP A 81 7.58 1.10 -14.02
N ALA A 82 8.87 1.23 -13.69
CA ALA A 82 9.63 0.15 -13.05
C ALA A 82 9.22 -0.11 -11.60
N VAL A 83 8.68 0.88 -10.90
CA VAL A 83 8.09 0.73 -9.55
C VAL A 83 6.79 -0.09 -9.63
N LEU A 84 5.90 0.23 -10.56
CA LEU A 84 4.57 -0.37 -10.70
C LEU A 84 4.56 -1.72 -11.42
N GLU A 85 5.55 -1.98 -12.29
CA GLU A 85 5.61 -3.17 -13.15
C GLU A 85 5.30 -4.51 -12.44
N PRO A 86 5.81 -4.81 -11.23
CA PRO A 86 5.48 -6.07 -10.55
C PRO A 86 4.00 -6.18 -10.18
N ALA A 87 3.36 -5.07 -9.82
CA ALA A 87 1.94 -5.01 -9.49
C ALA A 87 1.08 -5.14 -10.75
N ILE A 88 1.41 -4.41 -11.81
CA ILE A 88 0.73 -4.50 -13.11
C ILE A 88 0.77 -5.94 -13.64
N LYS A 89 1.94 -6.60 -13.58
CA LYS A 89 2.10 -7.99 -14.00
C LYS A 89 1.32 -8.99 -13.15
N ALA A 90 1.14 -8.71 -11.86
CA ALA A 90 0.34 -9.55 -10.97
C ALA A 90 -1.16 -9.37 -11.28
N LEU A 91 -1.61 -8.13 -11.35
CA LEU A 91 -3.01 -7.77 -11.59
C LEU A 91 -3.47 -8.20 -12.99
N SER A 92 -2.63 -8.11 -14.03
CA SER A 92 -2.98 -8.53 -15.40
C SER A 92 -3.25 -10.05 -15.54
N LYS A 93 -2.84 -10.84 -14.54
CA LYS A 93 -3.13 -12.28 -14.49
C LYS A 93 -4.49 -12.60 -13.87
N MET A 94 -5.08 -11.67 -13.13
CA MET A 94 -6.40 -11.83 -12.50
C MET A 94 -7.52 -11.74 -13.55
N SER A 95 -8.77 -11.97 -13.16
CA SER A 95 -9.92 -11.81 -14.07
C SER A 95 -10.17 -10.34 -14.40
N ILE A 96 -10.95 -10.05 -15.45
CA ILE A 96 -11.32 -8.65 -15.78
C ILE A 96 -12.13 -8.02 -14.64
N ASP A 97 -13.03 -8.79 -14.03
CA ASP A 97 -13.85 -8.32 -12.91
C ASP A 97 -12.98 -7.99 -11.68
N ASP A 98 -11.89 -8.73 -11.45
CA ASP A 98 -10.93 -8.42 -10.40
C ASP A 98 -10.13 -7.15 -10.68
N ILE A 99 -9.79 -6.86 -11.95
CA ILE A 99 -9.13 -5.61 -12.34
C ILE A 99 -10.07 -4.41 -12.10
N LYS A 100 -11.35 -4.53 -12.48
CA LYS A 100 -12.37 -3.51 -12.19
C LYS A 100 -12.59 -3.33 -10.69
N ARG A 101 -12.63 -4.44 -9.94
CA ARG A 101 -12.77 -4.37 -8.48
C ARG A 101 -11.53 -3.75 -7.82
N PHE A 102 -10.33 -3.93 -8.39
CA PHE A 102 -9.14 -3.23 -7.92
C PHE A 102 -9.29 -1.71 -8.08
N GLU A 103 -9.77 -1.26 -9.25
CA GLU A 103 -10.07 0.16 -9.52
C GLU A 103 -11.10 0.71 -8.53
N ASP A 104 -12.16 -0.05 -8.24
CA ASP A 104 -13.15 0.35 -7.23
C ASP A 104 -12.54 0.51 -5.85
N ILE A 105 -11.76 -0.47 -5.38
CA ILE A 105 -11.14 -0.40 -4.05
C ILE A 105 -10.15 0.77 -3.99
N MET A 106 -9.34 0.99 -5.03
CA MET A 106 -8.44 2.13 -5.11
C MET A 106 -9.21 3.45 -4.98
N THR A 107 -10.29 3.59 -5.76
CA THR A 107 -11.16 4.77 -5.75
C THR A 107 -11.79 4.97 -4.37
N GLU A 108 -12.30 3.91 -3.74
CA GLU A 108 -12.85 3.94 -2.38
C GLU A 108 -11.82 4.46 -1.36
N LYS A 109 -10.55 4.03 -1.44
CA LYS A 109 -9.48 4.52 -0.53
C LYS A 109 -9.12 5.98 -0.79
N LEU A 110 -8.99 6.40 -2.05
CA LEU A 110 -8.72 7.79 -2.40
C LEU A 110 -9.89 8.71 -1.97
N HIS A 111 -11.13 8.27 -2.19
CA HIS A 111 -12.34 8.98 -1.79
C HIS A 111 -12.45 9.12 -0.26
N ALA A 112 -12.05 8.09 0.51
CA ALA A 112 -12.04 8.16 1.97
C ALA A 112 -11.08 9.24 2.51
N LEU A 113 -9.98 9.50 1.82
CA LEU A 113 -9.02 10.57 2.16
C LEU A 113 -9.44 11.94 1.61
N ASP A 114 -10.44 12.00 0.71
CA ASP A 114 -10.96 13.24 0.14
C ASP A 114 -11.77 14.02 1.18
N THR A 115 -11.08 14.73 2.06
CA THR A 115 -11.75 15.52 3.09
C THR A 115 -11.04 16.85 3.27
N ARG A 116 -11.77 17.84 3.77
CA ARG A 116 -11.22 19.16 4.04
C ARG A 116 -10.07 19.15 5.04
N ALA A 117 -10.11 18.26 6.03
CA ALA A 117 -9.05 18.14 7.04
C ALA A 117 -7.74 17.66 6.42
N HIS A 118 -7.80 16.59 5.63
CA HIS A 118 -6.64 16.04 4.91
C HIS A 118 -6.12 17.03 3.86
N ALA A 119 -7.02 17.67 3.10
CA ALA A 119 -6.66 18.70 2.13
C ALA A 119 -5.88 19.84 2.78
N LYS A 120 -6.35 20.34 3.93
CA LYS A 120 -5.69 21.43 4.66
C LYS A 120 -4.32 21.01 5.21
N ALA A 121 -4.17 19.79 5.69
CA ALA A 121 -2.90 19.29 6.23
C ALA A 121 -1.85 19.06 5.12
N GLY A 122 -2.28 18.63 3.93
CA GLY A 122 -1.43 18.46 2.75
C GLY A 122 -1.06 19.75 2.02
N MET A 123 -1.63 20.90 2.39
CA MET A 123 -1.26 22.19 1.81
C MET A 123 0.20 22.51 2.08
N PHE A 124 0.90 22.97 1.05
CA PHE A 124 2.29 23.44 1.13
C PHE A 124 2.34 24.91 0.70
N ASP A 125 2.98 25.76 1.51
CA ASP A 125 3.12 27.21 1.27
C ASP A 125 1.78 27.93 0.98
N ASP A 126 0.72 27.57 1.72
CA ASP A 126 -0.65 28.06 1.57
C ASP A 126 -1.29 27.85 0.18
N PHE A 127 -0.67 27.02 -0.68
CA PHE A 127 -1.19 26.68 -2.00
C PHE A 127 -1.98 25.37 -1.97
N PHE A 128 -3.12 25.35 -2.66
CA PHE A 128 -3.96 24.17 -2.85
C PHE A 128 -4.23 23.95 -4.34
N SER A 129 -4.06 22.70 -4.77
CA SER A 129 -4.35 22.22 -6.12
C SER A 129 -5.18 20.95 -6.00
N ASP A 130 -6.27 20.87 -6.76
CA ASP A 130 -7.16 19.70 -6.78
C ASP A 130 -6.39 18.43 -7.20
N ASP A 131 -5.61 18.52 -8.29
CA ASP A 131 -4.76 17.43 -8.79
C ASP A 131 -3.63 17.12 -7.80
N GLY A 132 -2.96 18.14 -7.27
CA GLY A 132 -1.89 17.94 -6.28
C GLY A 132 -2.37 17.20 -5.04
N PHE A 133 -3.58 17.51 -4.54
CA PHE A 133 -4.18 16.80 -3.42
C PHE A 133 -4.57 15.35 -3.79
N LEU A 134 -5.07 15.11 -5.00
CA LEU A 134 -5.31 13.76 -5.48
C LEU A 134 -4.02 12.92 -5.51
N TYR A 135 -2.93 13.49 -6.02
CA TYR A 135 -1.65 12.78 -6.13
C TYR A 135 -0.98 12.54 -4.77
N GLN A 136 -1.17 13.45 -3.80
CA GLN A 136 -0.78 13.21 -2.40
C GLN A 136 -1.55 12.03 -1.80
N ARG A 137 -2.87 11.93 -2.03
CA ARG A 137 -3.67 10.78 -1.58
C ARG A 137 -3.18 9.48 -2.24
N CYS A 138 -2.71 9.54 -3.48
CA CYS A 138 -2.07 8.39 -4.13
C CYS A 138 -0.78 7.95 -3.42
N VAL A 139 0.04 8.87 -2.92
CA VAL A 139 1.23 8.54 -2.09
C VAL A 139 0.81 7.75 -0.85
N VAL A 140 -0.25 8.18 -0.16
CA VAL A 140 -0.75 7.51 1.05
C VAL A 140 -1.13 6.05 0.74
N VAL A 141 -1.94 5.84 -0.30
CA VAL A 141 -2.37 4.49 -0.71
C VAL A 141 -1.17 3.65 -1.18
N ALA A 142 -0.24 4.22 -1.96
CA ALA A 142 0.94 3.52 -2.47
C ALA A 142 1.89 3.04 -1.35
N ASN A 143 1.95 3.74 -0.22
CA ASN A 143 2.72 3.34 0.95
C ASN A 143 2.05 2.21 1.78
N GLY A 144 0.84 1.82 1.40
CA GLY A 144 0.17 0.61 1.85
C GLY A 144 -0.73 0.79 3.08
N LYS A 145 -1.40 -0.31 3.44
CA LYS A 145 -2.51 -0.35 4.41
C LYS A 145 -2.24 0.40 5.71
N GLN A 146 -1.08 0.18 6.33
CA GLN A 146 -0.78 0.77 7.64
C GLN A 146 -0.69 2.31 7.54
N VAL A 147 0.02 2.83 6.54
CA VAL A 147 0.14 4.27 6.32
C VAL A 147 -1.21 4.89 5.98
N PHE A 148 -1.99 4.20 5.14
CA PHE A 148 -3.37 4.60 4.85
C PHE A 148 -4.23 4.71 6.10
N GLU A 149 -4.25 3.68 6.96
CA GLU A 149 -5.06 3.66 8.18
C GLU A 149 -4.62 4.72 9.20
N GLU A 150 -3.31 4.94 9.33
CA GLU A 150 -2.74 5.96 10.22
C GLU A 150 -3.15 7.37 9.79
N ILE A 151 -2.99 7.69 8.50
CA ILE A 151 -3.32 9.02 7.97
C ILE A 151 -4.82 9.24 7.93
N LEU A 152 -5.62 8.22 7.55
CA LEU A 152 -7.08 8.31 7.57
C LEU A 152 -7.62 8.69 8.96
N ALA A 153 -6.97 8.21 10.02
CA ALA A 153 -7.33 8.51 11.40
C ALA A 153 -6.76 9.85 11.90
N ASP A 154 -5.68 10.33 11.31
CA ASP A 154 -4.96 11.54 11.71
C ASP A 154 -4.54 12.36 10.48
N PRO A 155 -5.41 13.29 10.02
CA PRO A 155 -5.17 14.08 8.82
C PRO A 155 -3.87 14.90 8.85
N ASP A 156 -3.38 15.27 10.03
CA ASP A 156 -2.16 16.07 10.20
C ASP A 156 -0.89 15.33 9.72
N GLN A 157 -0.99 14.02 9.48
CA GLN A 157 0.08 13.21 8.90
C GLN A 157 0.06 13.14 7.37
N MET A 158 -0.81 13.90 6.70
CA MET A 158 -0.82 13.98 5.24
C MET A 158 0.55 14.41 4.70
N PRO A 159 1.09 13.71 3.68
CA PRO A 159 2.37 14.04 3.11
C PRO A 159 2.31 15.41 2.41
N GLN A 160 3.33 16.22 2.65
CA GLN A 160 3.57 17.46 1.94
C GLN A 160 4.69 17.23 0.91
N ASP A 161 4.62 17.93 -0.23
CA ASP A 161 5.67 17.89 -1.27
C ASP A 161 6.00 16.47 -1.76
N SER A 162 4.97 15.65 -1.96
CA SER A 162 5.10 14.29 -2.51
C SER A 162 3.88 13.96 -3.36
N GLU A 163 4.11 13.32 -4.50
CA GLU A 163 3.07 12.89 -5.44
C GLU A 163 3.34 11.48 -5.96
N PHE A 164 2.29 10.80 -6.39
CA PHE A 164 2.38 9.49 -7.04
C PHE A 164 1.19 9.26 -7.98
N GLU A 165 0.98 10.18 -8.92
CA GLU A 165 -0.11 10.16 -9.90
C GLU A 165 -0.21 8.81 -10.64
N CYS A 166 0.94 8.20 -10.94
CA CYS A 166 1.02 6.97 -11.73
C CYS A 166 0.19 5.79 -11.15
N LEU A 167 -0.16 5.82 -9.86
CA LEU A 167 -1.08 4.87 -9.25
C LEU A 167 -2.43 4.81 -9.98
N LEU A 168 -2.96 5.95 -10.44
CA LEU A 168 -4.27 6.04 -11.09
C LEU A 168 -4.34 5.23 -12.40
N TYR A 169 -3.19 4.97 -13.03
CA TYR A 169 -3.13 4.21 -14.28
C TYR A 169 -2.95 2.71 -14.09
N LEU A 170 -2.75 2.23 -12.85
CA LEU A 170 -2.35 0.84 -12.58
C LEU A 170 -3.37 -0.19 -13.10
N ALA A 171 -4.66 0.00 -12.82
CA ALA A 171 -5.72 -0.90 -13.30
C ALA A 171 -5.80 -0.88 -14.83
N GLY A 172 -5.74 0.31 -15.42
CA GLY A 172 -5.74 0.52 -16.86
C GLY A 172 -4.59 -0.20 -17.56
N SER A 173 -3.35 -0.01 -17.08
CA SER A 173 -2.17 -0.70 -17.61
C SER A 173 -2.25 -2.22 -17.45
N ALA A 174 -2.84 -2.71 -16.36
CA ALA A 174 -3.04 -4.15 -16.15
C ALA A 174 -4.10 -4.73 -17.10
N TYR A 175 -5.17 -3.98 -17.35
CA TYR A 175 -6.22 -4.33 -18.32
C TYR A 175 -5.65 -4.37 -19.73
N GLU A 176 -5.01 -3.30 -20.19
CA GLU A 176 -4.42 -3.20 -21.53
C GLU A 176 -3.40 -4.32 -21.76
N ARG A 177 -2.56 -4.63 -20.77
CA ARG A 177 -1.62 -5.76 -20.86
C ARG A 177 -2.33 -7.10 -21.03
N LYS A 178 -3.49 -7.28 -20.42
CA LYS A 178 -4.26 -8.52 -20.45
C LYS A 178 -5.03 -8.69 -21.78
N THR A 179 -5.62 -7.61 -22.27
CA THR A 179 -6.62 -7.65 -23.36
C THR A 179 -6.08 -7.09 -24.67
N GLY A 180 -5.10 -6.18 -24.60
CA GLY A 180 -4.66 -5.35 -25.73
C GLY A 180 -5.60 -4.17 -26.02
N GLU A 181 -6.55 -3.88 -25.14
CA GLU A 181 -7.58 -2.86 -25.31
C GLU A 181 -7.50 -1.77 -24.23
N GLU A 182 -8.01 -0.58 -24.53
CA GLU A 182 -8.13 0.52 -23.56
C GLU A 182 -9.13 0.17 -22.44
N PHE A 183 -8.83 0.63 -21.23
CA PHE A 183 -9.66 0.37 -20.06
C PHE A 183 -10.80 1.39 -19.95
N ASP A 184 -11.90 1.11 -20.63
CA ASP A 184 -13.13 1.90 -20.56
C ASP A 184 -14.01 1.42 -19.38
N TYR A 185 -13.56 1.71 -18.17
CA TYR A 185 -14.30 1.45 -16.94
C TYR A 185 -14.16 2.63 -15.98
N SER A 186 -15.27 2.99 -15.33
CA SER A 186 -15.30 4.00 -14.28
C SER A 186 -15.91 3.40 -13.02
N SER A 187 -15.27 3.67 -11.88
CA SER A 187 -15.78 3.26 -10.57
C SER A 187 -17.10 3.99 -10.25
N PRO A 188 -17.98 3.41 -9.40
CA PRO A 188 -19.19 4.09 -8.92
C PRO A 188 -18.90 5.36 -8.10
N LEU A 189 -17.73 5.45 -7.47
CA LEU A 189 -17.28 6.66 -6.77
C LEU A 189 -16.32 7.46 -7.66
N SER A 190 -16.15 8.74 -7.32
CA SER A 190 -15.09 9.57 -7.89
C SER A 190 -13.95 9.70 -6.89
N TYR A 191 -12.71 9.49 -7.35
CA TYR A 191 -11.52 9.80 -6.56
C TYR A 191 -11.14 11.28 -6.64
N GLU A 192 -11.74 12.04 -7.58
CA GLU A 192 -11.43 13.46 -7.79
C GLU A 192 -11.66 14.28 -6.53
N SER A 193 -10.78 15.26 -6.30
CA SER A 193 -10.84 16.13 -5.12
C SER A 193 -12.20 16.83 -5.02
N GLY A 194 -12.77 16.90 -3.81
CA GLY A 194 -14.07 17.55 -3.57
C GLY A 194 -15.31 16.69 -3.81
N HIS A 195 -15.17 15.43 -4.23
CA HIS A 195 -16.31 14.56 -4.57
C HIS A 195 -16.86 13.75 -3.39
N ASN A 196 -16.12 13.62 -2.29
CA ASN A 196 -16.66 13.13 -1.03
C ASN A 196 -17.41 14.27 -0.31
N GLU A 197 -18.62 14.57 -0.76
CA GLU A 197 -19.42 15.70 -0.26
C GLU A 197 -19.44 15.79 1.28
N ALA A 198 -19.59 14.65 1.96
CA ALA A 198 -19.58 14.56 3.42
C ALA A 198 -18.22 14.95 4.05
N GLY A 199 -17.11 14.58 3.39
CA GLY A 199 -15.75 14.94 3.80
C GLY A 199 -15.43 16.44 3.67
N TRP A 200 -16.26 17.20 2.94
CA TRP A 200 -16.06 18.63 2.67
C TRP A 200 -17.09 19.54 3.36
N GLU A 201 -18.05 18.98 4.08
CA GLU A 201 -18.98 19.77 4.90
C GLU A 201 -18.23 20.62 5.93
N LYS A 202 -18.72 21.84 6.18
CA LYS A 202 -18.13 22.71 7.21
C LYS A 202 -18.46 22.12 8.57
N GLU A 203 -17.48 22.11 9.48
CA GLU A 203 -17.77 21.83 10.89
C GLU A 203 -18.91 22.76 11.36
N PRO A 204 -19.91 22.22 12.08
CA PRO A 204 -20.95 23.04 12.66
C PRO A 204 -20.29 24.11 13.53
N GLN A 205 -20.53 25.38 13.21
CA GLN A 205 -20.09 26.48 14.07
C GLN A 205 -20.74 26.29 15.44
N ALA A 206 -19.93 26.02 16.46
CA ALA A 206 -20.38 26.08 17.84
C ALA A 206 -20.86 27.51 18.12
N GLN A 207 -22.15 27.66 18.42
CA GLN A 207 -22.75 28.92 18.88
C GLN A 207 -22.37 29.20 20.33
#